data_AF-A0A7S1R7Y5-F1
#
_entry.id   AF-A0A7S1R7Y5-F1
#
_cell.length_a   1.000
_cell.length_b   1.000
_cell.length_c   1.000
_cell.angle_alpha   90.00
_cell.angle_beta   90.00
_cell.angle_gamma   90.00
#
_symmetry.space_group_name_H-M   'P 1'
#
loop_
_entity.id
_entity.type
_entity.pdbx_description
1 polymer ?
#
loop_
_entity_poly.entity_id
_entity_poly.type
_entity_poly.pdbx_seq_one_letter_code
_entity_poly.pdbx_strand_id
1 'polypeptide(L)'
;AARGVRVQVVNPPDVATPGYEEENKTKSPECLEICAMGGMTPMKPSAFAAGVLQGIENYSFQVNVGFDGNFLAMGTAGMDPPTSRWWFVCEVLLGGLLRLVCAVYVYLHYGIVRKIHRKEGIAAK
;
A
#
# COMPACT_ATOMS: atom_id res chain seq x y z
N ALA A 1 -23.15 -15.56 16.47
CA ALA A 1 -22.17 -16.66 16.32
C ALA A 1 -21.44 -16.50 14.99
N ALA A 2 -20.11 -16.55 14.97
CA ALA A 2 -19.35 -16.53 13.72
C ALA A 2 -19.59 -17.84 12.94
N ARG A 3 -19.97 -17.75 11.67
CA ARG A 3 -20.35 -18.91 10.82
C ARG A 3 -19.15 -19.67 10.23
N GLY A 4 -17.95 -19.52 10.78
CA GLY A 4 -16.73 -20.11 10.22
C GLY A 4 -16.24 -19.48 8.91
N VAL A 5 -16.88 -18.41 8.43
CA VAL A 5 -16.45 -17.68 7.23
C VAL A 5 -15.51 -16.54 7.65
N ARG A 6 -14.32 -16.50 7.06
CA ARG A 6 -13.31 -15.44 7.26
C ARG A 6 -13.31 -14.53 6.03
N VAL A 7 -12.99 -13.26 6.23
CA VAL A 7 -12.89 -12.24 5.16
C VAL A 7 -11.49 -11.64 5.20
N GLN A 8 -10.97 -11.29 4.03
CA GLN A 8 -9.67 -10.66 3.88
C GLN A 8 -9.79 -9.46 2.95
N VAL A 9 -8.99 -8.44 3.21
CA VAL A 9 -8.77 -7.28 2.34
C VAL A 9 -7.38 -7.43 1.75
N VAL A 10 -7.32 -7.56 0.43
CA VAL A 10 -6.05 -7.70 -0.30
C VAL A 10 -5.70 -6.33 -0.89
N ASN A 11 -4.57 -5.77 -0.48
CA ASN A 11 -4.06 -4.51 -0.99
C ASN A 11 -2.85 -4.80 -1.89
N PRO A 12 -3.04 -4.93 -3.22
CA PRO A 12 -1.96 -5.24 -4.14
C PRO A 12 -0.97 -4.07 -4.26
N PRO A 13 0.34 -4.33 -4.35
CA PRO A 13 1.28 -3.38 -4.94
C PRO A 13 1.09 -3.34 -6.46
N ASP A 14 1.93 -2.59 -7.18
CA ASP A 14 2.01 -2.72 -8.63
C ASP A 14 2.44 -4.16 -9.00
N VAL A 15 1.58 -4.87 -9.75
CA VAL A 15 1.83 -6.24 -10.22
C VAL A 15 1.94 -6.24 -11.74
N ALA A 16 2.96 -6.91 -12.28
CA ALA A 16 3.23 -7.05 -13.72
C ALA A 16 2.13 -7.88 -14.42
N THR A 17 1.00 -7.23 -14.68
CA THR A 17 -0.17 -7.79 -15.35
C THR A 17 -0.41 -7.04 -16.67
N PRO A 18 -1.13 -7.63 -17.64
CA PRO A 18 -1.56 -6.89 -18.83
C PRO A 18 -2.37 -5.63 -18.50
N GLY A 19 -3.12 -5.64 -17.39
CA GLY A 19 -3.85 -4.46 -16.90
C GLY A 19 -2.92 -3.33 -16.47
N TYR A 20 -1.83 -3.64 -15.77
CA TYR A 20 -0.81 -2.65 -15.39
C TYR A 20 -0.15 -2.00 -16.61
N GLU A 21 0.15 -2.79 -17.66
CA GLU A 21 0.69 -2.27 -18.92
C GLU A 21 -0.29 -1.32 -19.63
N GLU A 22 -1.58 -1.67 -19.65
CA GLU A 22 -2.63 -0.84 -20.26
C GLU A 22 -2.86 0.46 -19.48
N GLU A 23 -2.95 0.37 -18.15
CA GLU A 23 -3.13 1.51 -17.25
C GLU A 23 -2.02 2.55 -17.47
N ASN A 24 -0.77 2.11 -17.57
CA ASN A 24 0.39 3.00 -17.73
C ASN A 24 0.42 3.78 -19.04
N LYS A 25 -0.38 3.40 -20.05
CA LYS A 25 -0.49 4.17 -21.31
C LYS A 25 -1.24 5.49 -21.12
N THR A 26 -2.13 5.55 -20.13
CA THR A 26 -3.02 6.70 -19.88
C THR A 26 -2.86 7.30 -18.49
N LYS A 27 -2.09 6.64 -17.61
CA LYS A 27 -1.75 7.11 -16.27
C LYS A 27 -1.17 8.52 -16.34
N SER A 28 -1.67 9.39 -15.48
CA SER A 28 -1.21 10.78 -15.41
C SER A 28 0.25 10.88 -14.94
N PRO A 29 0.96 11.96 -15.28
CA PRO A 29 2.36 12.13 -14.91
C PRO A 29 2.59 12.05 -13.39
N GLU A 30 1.66 12.54 -12.57
CA GLU A 30 1.76 12.47 -11.11
C GLU A 30 1.66 11.05 -10.58
N CYS A 31 0.76 10.23 -11.12
CA CYS A 31 0.66 8.83 -10.74
C CYS A 31 1.89 8.04 -11.18
N LEU A 32 2.44 8.31 -12.37
CA LEU A 32 3.69 7.66 -12.83
C LEU A 32 4.87 7.97 -11.90
N GLU A 33 5.07 9.23 -11.53
CA GLU A 33 6.17 9.65 -10.65
C GLU A 33 5.96 9.19 -9.20
N ILE A 34 4.72 9.14 -8.73
CA ILE A 34 4.38 8.56 -7.41
C ILE A 34 4.67 7.05 -7.40
N CYS A 35 4.23 6.29 -8.40
CA CYS A 35 4.51 4.85 -8.50
C CYS A 35 6.03 4.57 -8.62
N ALA A 36 6.78 5.46 -9.29
CA ALA A 36 8.23 5.35 -9.37
C ALA A 36 8.95 5.70 -8.04
N MET A 37 8.26 6.34 -7.10
CA MET A 37 8.82 6.77 -5.82
C MET A 37 9.02 5.55 -4.90
N GLY A 38 10.26 5.04 -4.92
CA GLY A 38 10.64 3.79 -4.25
C GLY A 38 11.52 2.90 -5.14
N GLY A 39 11.58 3.19 -6.45
CA GLY A 39 12.45 2.48 -7.40
C GLY A 39 12.11 0.99 -7.56
N MET A 40 10.92 0.58 -7.13
CA MET A 40 10.51 -0.83 -7.18
C MET A 40 9.99 -1.18 -8.56
N THR A 41 10.44 -2.33 -9.06
CA THR A 41 9.85 -2.92 -10.26
C THR A 41 8.51 -3.57 -9.91
N PRO A 42 7.56 -3.61 -10.87
CA PRO A 42 6.29 -4.29 -10.66
C PRO A 42 6.51 -5.73 -10.21
N MET A 43 5.76 -6.14 -9.19
CA MET A 43 5.85 -7.47 -8.59
C MET A 43 5.42 -8.54 -9.61
N LYS A 44 6.08 -9.70 -9.58
CA LYS A 44 5.66 -10.85 -10.40
C LYS A 44 4.29 -11.37 -9.93
N PRO A 45 3.35 -11.67 -10.84
CA PRO A 45 2.03 -12.20 -10.48
C PRO A 45 2.08 -13.46 -9.61
N SER A 46 3.04 -14.35 -9.86
CA SER A 46 3.22 -15.58 -9.07
C SER A 46 3.64 -15.32 -7.63
N ALA A 47 4.53 -14.34 -7.40
CA ALA A 47 4.92 -13.93 -6.06
C ALA A 47 3.77 -13.26 -5.30
N PHE A 48 3.00 -12.41 -5.99
CA PHE A 48 1.80 -11.80 -5.42
C PHE A 48 0.77 -12.87 -5.03
N ALA A 49 0.47 -13.82 -5.93
CA ALA A 49 -0.46 -14.91 -5.67
C ALA A 49 -0.03 -15.78 -4.48
N ALA A 50 1.26 -16.09 -4.35
CA ALA A 50 1.78 -16.84 -3.21
C ALA A 50 1.57 -16.09 -1.89
N GLY A 51 1.77 -14.76 -1.87
CA GLY A 51 1.49 -13.93 -0.69
C GLY A 51 0.00 -13.93 -0.31
N VAL A 52 -0.90 -13.92 -1.30
CA VAL A 52 -2.34 -14.02 -1.05
C VAL A 52 -2.72 -15.39 -0.48
N LEU A 53 -2.18 -16.48 -1.02
CA LEU A 53 -2.40 -17.83 -0.49
C LEU A 53 -1.90 -17.97 0.95
N GLN A 54 -0.73 -17.42 1.26
CA GLN A 54 -0.22 -17.39 2.63
C GLN A 54 -1.14 -16.59 3.57
N GLY A 55 -1.74 -15.50 3.11
CA GLY A 55 -2.76 -14.75 3.84
C GLY A 55 -3.99 -15.60 4.18
N ILE A 56 -4.46 -16.40 3.22
CA ILE A 56 -5.56 -17.36 3.40
C ILE A 56 -5.20 -18.43 4.45
N GLU A 57 -4.02 -19.04 4.34
CA GLU A 57 -3.56 -20.09 5.27
C GLU A 57 -3.42 -19.58 6.70
N ASN A 58 -2.91 -18.35 6.87
CA ASN A 58 -2.74 -17.70 8.17
C ASN A 58 -4.01 -17.02 8.68
N TYR A 59 -5.06 -17.00 7.87
CA TYR A 59 -6.30 -16.29 8.11
C TYR A 59 -6.11 -14.80 8.49
N SER A 60 -5.19 -14.14 7.79
CA SER A 60 -4.89 -12.72 7.95
C SER A 60 -6.04 -11.86 7.43
N PHE A 61 -6.47 -10.85 8.19
CA PHE A 61 -7.50 -9.93 7.69
C PHE A 61 -6.95 -8.99 6.61
N GLN A 62 -5.81 -8.36 6.86
CA GLN A 62 -5.10 -7.55 5.86
C GLN A 62 -4.03 -8.41 5.16
N VAL A 63 -4.08 -8.48 3.84
CA VAL A 63 -3.07 -9.14 3.01
C VAL A 63 -2.32 -8.09 2.23
N ASN A 64 -1.07 -7.86 2.63
CA ASN A 64 -0.15 -6.93 1.99
C ASN A 64 1.11 -7.70 1.61
N VAL A 65 1.61 -7.48 0.41
CA VAL A 65 2.79 -8.19 -0.10
C VAL A 65 3.90 -7.18 -0.35
N GLY A 66 5.10 -7.47 0.15
CA GLY A 66 6.24 -6.57 0.07
C GLY A 66 6.36 -5.61 1.27
N PHE A 67 7.46 -4.86 1.30
CA PHE A 67 7.78 -3.97 2.41
C PHE A 67 6.81 -2.79 2.49
N ASP A 68 6.60 -2.09 1.38
CA ASP A 68 5.73 -0.90 1.31
C ASP A 68 4.28 -1.22 1.69
N GLY A 69 3.77 -2.37 1.23
CA GLY A 69 2.43 -2.84 1.60
C GLY A 69 2.31 -3.10 3.11
N ASN A 70 3.29 -3.77 3.72
CA ASN A 70 3.30 -4.02 5.17
C ASN A 70 3.47 -2.72 5.98
N PHE A 71 4.29 -1.80 5.50
CA PHE A 71 4.45 -0.47 6.09
C PHE A 71 3.12 0.30 6.08
N LEU A 72 2.43 0.31 4.93
CA LEU A 72 1.13 0.98 4.80
C LEU A 72 0.08 0.34 5.71
N ALA A 73 0.04 -0.98 5.77
CA ALA A 73 -0.87 -1.73 6.64
C ALA A 73 -0.74 -1.34 8.11
N MET A 74 0.50 -1.29 8.63
CA MET A 74 0.75 -0.82 9.99
C MET A 74 0.30 0.63 10.18
N GLY A 75 0.50 1.49 9.16
CA GLY A 75 0.10 2.89 9.18
C GLY A 75 -1.42 3.09 9.19
N THR A 76 -2.19 2.09 8.71
CA THR A 76 -3.65 2.13 8.59
C THR A 76 -4.39 1.18 9.54
N ALA A 77 -3.68 0.49 10.43
CA ALA A 77 -4.22 -0.58 11.27
C ALA A 77 -5.32 -0.18 12.29
N GLY A 78 -5.69 1.09 12.36
CA GLY A 78 -6.48 1.66 13.46
C GLY A 78 -7.78 0.92 13.79
N MET A 79 -8.45 0.33 12.80
CA MET A 79 -9.68 -0.46 12.99
C MET A 79 -9.55 -1.91 12.46
N ASP A 80 -8.34 -2.32 12.10
CA ASP A 80 -8.11 -3.65 11.57
C ASP A 80 -8.20 -4.70 12.69
N PRO A 81 -8.91 -5.83 12.45
CA PRO A 81 -8.87 -6.99 13.34
C PRO A 81 -7.42 -7.46 13.55
N PRO A 82 -6.92 -7.53 14.80
CA PRO A 82 -5.54 -7.90 15.06
C PRO A 82 -5.31 -9.36 14.67
N THR A 83 -4.35 -9.59 13.77
CA THR A 83 -3.97 -10.92 13.31
C THR A 83 -3.12 -11.65 14.34
N SER A 84 -2.42 -10.91 15.21
CA SER A 84 -1.58 -11.44 16.29
C SER A 84 -1.56 -10.48 17.49
N ARG A 85 -1.53 -11.05 18.70
CA ARG A 85 -1.43 -10.26 19.96
C ARG A 85 -0.14 -9.45 20.03
N TRP A 86 0.96 -10.01 19.54
CA TRP A 86 2.25 -9.32 19.51
C TRP A 86 2.23 -8.15 18.53
N TRP A 87 1.66 -8.38 17.34
CA TRP A 87 1.52 -7.35 16.32
C TRP A 87 0.66 -6.18 16.79
N PHE A 88 -0.46 -6.49 17.45
CA PHE A 88 -1.30 -5.48 18.09
C PHE A 88 -0.54 -4.60 19.10
N VAL A 89 0.33 -5.19 19.92
CA VAL A 89 1.17 -4.42 20.85
C VAL A 89 2.13 -3.50 20.10
N CYS A 90 2.76 -3.98 19.02
CA CYS A 90 3.61 -3.15 18.17
C CYS A 90 2.83 -1.99 17.53
N GLU A 91 1.62 -2.24 17.01
CA GLU A 91 0.76 -1.22 16.40
C GLU A 91 0.39 -0.13 17.41
N VAL A 92 0.04 -0.51 18.65
CA VAL A 92 -0.30 0.46 19.70
C VAL A 92 0.93 1.28 20.13
N LEU A 93 2.08 0.64 20.36
CA LEU A 93 3.28 1.32 20.88
C LEU A 93 4.00 2.15 19.83
N LEU A 94 4.05 1.67 18.58
CA LEU A 94 4.79 2.32 17.48
C LEU A 94 3.89 3.16 16.58
N GLY A 95 2.56 3.01 16.67
CA GLY A 95 1.60 3.66 15.77
C GLY A 95 1.70 5.17 15.74
N GLY A 96 1.98 5.82 16.88
CA GLY A 96 2.19 7.27 16.94
C GLY A 96 3.40 7.73 16.12
N LEU A 97 4.54 7.04 16.26
CA LEU A 97 5.74 7.32 15.46
C LEU A 97 5.48 7.02 13.99
N LEU A 98 4.87 5.88 13.70
CA LEU A 98 4.55 5.46 12.33
C LEU A 98 3.64 6.48 11.64
N ARG A 99 2.67 7.06 12.36
CA ARG A 99 1.80 8.12 11.84
C ARG A 99 2.57 9.37 11.42
N LEU A 100 3.66 9.72 12.11
CA LEU A 100 4.55 10.82 11.72
C LEU A 100 5.34 10.46 10.46
N VAL A 101 5.86 9.24 10.36
CA VAL A 101 6.56 8.76 9.15
C VAL A 101 5.61 8.78 7.95
N CYS A 102 4.38 8.29 8.10
CA CYS A 102 3.35 8.36 7.05
C CYS A 102 3.02 9.81 6.67
N ALA A 103 3.02 10.76 7.63
CA ALA A 103 2.81 12.18 7.32
C ALA A 103 3.92 12.75 6.43
N VAL A 104 5.19 12.40 6.72
CA VAL A 104 6.34 12.76 5.87
C VAL A 104 6.20 12.13 4.50
N TYR A 105 5.84 10.84 4.43
CA TYR A 105 5.63 10.13 3.17
C TYR A 105 4.56 10.82 2.31
N VAL A 106 3.40 11.17 2.88
CA VAL A 106 2.34 11.93 2.21
C VAL A 106 2.80 13.32 1.78
N TYR A 107 3.60 14.01 2.61
CA TYR A 107 4.17 15.31 2.24
C TYR A 107 5.08 15.21 1.00
N LEU A 108 5.88 14.14 0.88
CA LEU A 108 6.71 13.87 -0.29
C LEU A 108 5.85 13.65 -1.55
N HIS A 109 4.76 12.89 -1.45
CA HIS A 109 3.81 12.68 -2.55
C HIS A 109 3.23 14.01 -3.05
N TYR A 110 2.75 14.85 -2.14
CA TYR A 110 2.26 16.18 -2.52
C TYR A 110 3.37 17.05 -3.13
N GLY A 111 4.63 16.83 -2.75
CA GLY A 111 5.78 17.46 -3.40
C GLY A 111 5.91 17.09 -4.89
N ILE A 112 5.72 15.82 -5.23
CA ILE A 112 5.70 15.33 -6.62
C ILE A 112 4.57 16.00 -7.40
N VAL A 113 3.35 15.98 -6.86
CA VAL A 113 2.17 16.60 -7.48
C VAL A 113 2.41 18.10 -7.75
N ARG A 114 2.87 18.86 -6.74
CA ARG A 114 3.18 20.29 -6.90
C ARG A 114 4.23 20.55 -7.97
N LYS A 115 5.27 19.71 -8.05
CA LYS A 115 6.34 19.82 -9.06
C LYS A 115 5.78 19.66 -10.47
N ILE A 116 4.86 18.72 -10.67
CA ILE A 116 4.25 18.44 -11.98
C ILE A 116 3.27 19.54 -12.37
N HIS A 117 2.37 19.94 -11.47
CA HIS A 117 1.43 21.04 -11.73
C HIS A 117 2.16 22.34 -12.09
N ARG A 118 3.29 22.65 -11.41
CA ARG A 118 4.13 23.80 -11.76
C ARG A 118 4.71 23.70 -13.18
N LYS A 119 5.11 22.50 -13.62
CA LYS A 119 5.62 22.30 -15.00
C LYS A 119 4.52 22.47 -16.04
N GLU A 120 3.29 22.09 -15.72
CA GLU A 120 2.13 22.15 -16.62
C GLU A 120 1.39 23.50 -16.56
N GLY A 121 1.81 24.42 -15.69
CA GLY A 121 1.15 25.73 -15.53
C GLY A 121 -0.21 25.65 -14.83
N ILE A 122 -0.51 24.54 -14.15
CA ILE A 122 -1.75 24.37 -13.38
C ILE A 122 -1.58 25.15 -12.07
N ALA A 123 -2.45 26.12 -11.82
CA ALA A 123 -2.44 26.89 -10.59
C ALA A 123 -2.66 25.96 -9.38
N ALA A 124 -1.81 26.09 -8.35
CA ALA A 124 -1.98 25.36 -7.11
C ALA A 124 -3.27 25.86 -6.41
N LYS A 125 -4.18 24.93 -6.09
CA LYS A 125 -5.31 25.18 -5.19
C LYS A 125 -4.86 25.02 -3.74
#